data_AF-A0A523ZUX2-F1
#
_entry.id   AF-A0A523ZUX2-F1
#
_cell.length_a   1.000
_cell.length_b   1.000
_cell.length_c   1.000
_cell.angle_alpha   90.00
_cell.angle_beta   90.00
_cell.angle_gamma   90.00
#
_symmetry.space_group_name_H-M   'P 1'
#
loop_
_entity.id
_entity.type
_entity.pdbx_description
1 polymer ?
#
loop_
_entity_poly.entity_id
_entity_poly.type
_entity_poly.pdbx_seq_one_letter_code
_entity_poly.pdbx_strand_id
1 'polypeptide(L)'
;MPVKKGMGVWIFGFLTFLGVLHTFDAVLSFTLGGTNPLLKLSPFYGLIYNMFGEIGAASYFWASMIFTFVLFGMSCVIAFHDPIATFINRVISDAKSEENPVDLHLESGINVFEMINDSVTSNSILLNKVKESTENVRDSVNAVKIELKMLGAKLGKMETDLATPRKCPSCGKDVLPDFKLCPYCGEKLLFYVQISTVRQ
;
A
#
# COMPACT_ATOMS: atom_id res chain seq x y z
N MET A 1 41.00 12.39 26.61
CA MET A 1 41.51 13.79 26.52
C MET A 1 40.91 14.46 25.29
N PRO A 2 39.98 15.41 25.47
CA PRO A 2 39.26 16.08 24.37
C PRO A 2 40.18 16.86 23.41
N VAL A 3 41.33 17.33 23.91
CA VAL A 3 42.32 18.11 23.15
C VAL A 3 42.92 17.32 21.97
N LYS A 4 43.15 16.01 22.13
CA LYS A 4 43.72 15.16 21.08
C LYS A 4 42.76 14.94 19.89
N LYS A 5 41.45 14.91 20.17
CA LYS A 5 40.40 14.78 19.15
C LYS A 5 40.20 16.09 18.40
N GLY A 6 40.16 17.21 19.13
CA GLY A 6 40.09 18.55 18.52
C GLY A 6 41.28 18.83 17.60
N MET A 7 42.49 18.43 18.00
CA MET A 7 43.68 18.55 17.16
C MET A 7 43.58 17.70 15.88
N GLY A 8 43.06 16.47 15.98
CA GLY A 8 42.81 15.63 14.81
C GLY A 8 41.81 16.26 13.83
N VAL A 9 40.65 16.71 14.32
CA VAL A 9 39.63 17.38 13.49
C VAL A 9 40.19 18.64 12.83
N TRP A 10 41.00 19.43 13.54
CA TRP A 10 41.62 20.63 12.99
C TRP A 10 42.66 20.31 11.91
N ILE A 11 43.51 19.32 12.14
CA ILE A 11 44.52 18.86 11.15
C ILE A 11 43.83 18.33 9.90
N PHE A 12 42.90 17.38 10.03
CA PHE A 12 42.24 16.79 8.87
C PHE A 12 41.32 17.80 8.15
N GLY A 13 40.68 18.71 8.88
CA GLY A 13 39.92 19.82 8.29
C GLY A 13 40.80 20.78 7.48
N PHE A 14 41.97 21.14 8.01
CA PHE A 14 42.95 21.96 7.30
C PHE A 14 43.50 21.27 6.04
N LEU A 15 43.83 19.98 6.13
CA LEU A 15 44.26 19.20 4.95
C LEU A 15 43.14 19.07 3.90
N THR A 16 41.87 18.93 4.33
CA THR A 16 40.72 18.90 3.43
C THR A 16 40.57 20.23 2.69
N PHE A 17 40.72 21.36 3.39
CA PHE A 17 40.69 22.69 2.77
C PHE A 17 41.80 22.86 1.71
N LEU A 18 43.02 22.40 2.00
CA LEU A 18 44.10 22.40 1.01
C LEU A 18 43.78 21.52 -0.20
N GLY A 19 43.17 20.34 0.00
CA GLY A 19 42.71 19.48 -1.09
C GLY A 19 41.64 20.14 -1.98
N VAL A 20 40.73 20.92 -1.39
CA VAL A 20 39.75 21.71 -2.15
C VAL A 20 40.43 22.80 -2.99
N LEU A 21 41.42 23.51 -2.44
CA LEU A 21 42.18 24.52 -3.20
C LEU A 21 42.92 23.90 -4.40
N HIS A 22 43.53 22.74 -4.23
CA HIS A 22 44.18 22.01 -5.32
C HIS A 22 43.17 21.52 -6.38
N THR A 23 41.97 21.14 -5.95
CA THR A 23 40.88 20.77 -6.87
C THR A 23 40.40 21.99 -7.66
N PHE A 24 40.27 23.15 -7.02
CA PHE A 24 39.90 24.41 -7.68
C PHE A 24 40.95 24.88 -8.68
N ASP A 25 42.24 24.74 -8.35
CA ASP A 25 43.38 25.02 -9.25
C ASP A 25 43.36 24.15 -10.51
N ALA A 26 43.07 22.86 -10.34
CA ALA A 26 42.96 21.92 -11.45
C ALA A 26 41.76 22.25 -12.35
N VAL A 27 40.63 22.67 -11.78
CA VAL A 27 39.44 23.12 -12.54
C VAL A 27 39.75 24.41 -13.31
N LEU A 28 40.41 25.40 -12.69
CA LEU A 28 40.84 26.62 -13.37
C LEU A 28 41.82 26.34 -14.50
N SER A 29 42.74 25.40 -14.30
CA SER A 29 43.69 24.97 -15.33
C SER A 29 42.97 24.31 -16.52
N PHE A 30 41.90 23.54 -16.25
CA PHE A 30 41.07 22.94 -17.29
C PHE A 30 40.25 23.97 -18.09
N THR A 31 39.72 25.01 -17.42
CA THR A 31 38.86 26.01 -18.07
C THR A 31 39.62 27.12 -18.79
N LEU A 32 40.81 27.51 -18.29
CA LEU A 32 41.60 28.62 -18.81
C LEU A 32 42.80 28.17 -19.67
N GLY A 33 43.01 26.86 -19.84
CA GLY A 33 44.10 26.31 -20.66
C GLY A 33 45.50 26.56 -20.10
N GLY A 34 45.62 26.81 -18.79
CA GLY A 34 46.88 27.10 -18.09
C GLY A 34 47.56 25.87 -17.51
N THR A 35 48.87 25.96 -17.24
CA THR A 35 49.61 24.94 -16.46
C THR A 35 49.29 25.06 -14.97
N ASN A 36 49.06 23.96 -14.25
CA ASN A 36 48.74 23.92 -12.81
C ASN A 36 49.76 24.71 -11.95
N PRO A 37 49.47 25.98 -11.57
CA PRO A 37 50.44 26.84 -10.91
C PRO A 37 50.59 26.49 -9.42
N LEU A 38 49.54 26.06 -8.73
CA LEU A 38 49.64 25.66 -7.32
C LEU A 38 50.40 24.33 -7.16
N LEU A 39 50.33 23.43 -8.14
CA LEU A 39 51.15 22.22 -8.11
C LEU A 39 52.64 22.57 -8.16
N LYS A 40 53.06 23.45 -9.08
CA LYS A 40 54.47 23.87 -9.21
C LYS A 40 54.98 24.69 -8.03
N LEU A 41 54.09 25.43 -7.37
CA LEU A 41 54.43 26.25 -6.20
C LEU A 41 54.40 25.45 -4.89
N SER A 42 53.81 24.27 -4.88
CA SER A 42 53.74 23.43 -3.69
C SER A 42 55.15 22.95 -3.31
N PRO A 43 55.58 23.14 -2.04
CA PRO A 43 56.87 22.64 -1.56
C PRO A 43 56.96 21.10 -1.64
N PHE A 44 55.84 20.41 -1.87
CA PHE A 44 55.76 18.96 -2.03
C PHE A 44 55.80 18.51 -3.51
N TYR A 45 55.90 19.43 -4.48
CA TYR A 45 55.96 19.08 -5.91
C TYR A 45 57.10 18.11 -6.23
N GLY A 46 58.30 18.38 -5.70
CA GLY A 46 59.46 17.51 -5.91
C GLY A 46 59.27 16.10 -5.35
N LEU A 47 58.57 15.96 -4.22
CA LEU A 47 58.24 14.66 -3.63
C LEU A 47 57.27 13.88 -4.53
N ILE A 48 56.24 14.58 -5.03
CA ILE A 48 55.19 13.99 -5.87
C ILE A 48 55.74 13.62 -7.25
N TYR A 49 56.56 14.49 -7.85
CA TYR A 49 57.22 14.25 -9.13
C TYR A 49 58.16 13.04 -9.06
N ASN A 50 58.90 12.88 -7.97
CA ASN A 50 59.79 11.72 -7.78
C ASN A 50 59.02 10.40 -7.57
N MET A 51 57.80 10.43 -7.03
CA MET A 51 56.97 9.22 -6.82
C MET A 51 56.13 8.83 -8.04
N PHE A 52 55.59 9.81 -8.77
CA PHE A 52 54.56 9.57 -9.78
C PHE A 52 54.93 10.09 -11.17
N GLY A 53 56.08 10.74 -11.32
CA GLY A 53 56.53 11.32 -12.59
C GLY A 53 55.72 12.55 -13.00
N GLU A 54 55.66 12.80 -14.30
CA GLU A 54 54.84 13.88 -14.87
C GLU A 54 53.35 13.50 -14.79
N ILE A 55 52.63 14.14 -13.87
CA ILE A 55 51.19 13.91 -13.66
C ILE A 55 50.42 14.84 -14.59
N GLY A 56 49.59 14.27 -15.47
CA GLY A 56 48.65 15.03 -16.29
C GLY A 56 47.59 15.77 -15.47
N ALA A 57 47.01 16.83 -16.02
CA ALA A 57 46.01 17.65 -15.31
C ALA A 57 44.78 16.85 -14.85
N ALA A 58 44.33 15.89 -15.67
CA ALA A 58 43.18 15.05 -15.34
C ALA A 58 43.49 14.10 -14.16
N SER A 59 44.65 13.44 -14.16
CA SER A 59 45.04 12.54 -13.07
C SER A 59 45.26 13.31 -11.77
N TYR A 60 45.81 14.52 -11.85
CA TYR A 60 45.95 15.41 -10.70
C TYR A 60 44.59 15.82 -10.10
N PHE A 61 43.63 16.20 -10.94
CA PHE A 61 42.27 16.54 -10.51
C PHE A 61 41.61 15.38 -9.75
N TRP A 62 41.59 14.18 -10.34
CA TRP A 62 40.96 13.02 -9.71
C TRP A 62 41.68 12.58 -8.43
N ALA A 63 43.02 12.61 -8.42
CA ALA A 63 43.80 12.31 -7.23
C ALA A 63 43.50 13.28 -6.08
N SER A 64 43.45 14.58 -6.36
CA SER A 64 43.12 15.62 -5.37
C SER A 64 41.68 15.48 -4.85
N MET A 65 40.74 15.15 -5.73
CA MET A 65 39.33 14.96 -5.36
C MET A 65 39.15 13.75 -4.43
N ILE A 66 39.76 12.61 -4.76
CA ILE A 66 39.73 11.41 -3.93
C ILE A 66 40.39 11.67 -2.57
N PHE A 67 41.56 12.30 -2.56
CA PHE A 67 42.28 12.62 -1.33
C PHE A 67 41.44 13.53 -0.41
N THR A 68 40.78 14.54 -0.98
CA THR A 68 39.90 15.44 -0.25
C THR A 68 38.72 14.68 0.38
N PHE A 69 38.07 13.80 -0.39
CA PHE A 69 36.93 13.03 0.09
C PHE A 69 37.30 12.07 1.22
N VAL A 70 38.47 11.42 1.11
CA VAL A 70 38.99 10.52 2.16
C VAL A 70 39.28 11.30 3.45
N LEU A 71 40.00 12.43 3.37
CA LEU A 71 40.31 13.24 4.55
C LEU A 71 39.06 13.83 5.20
N PHE A 72 38.09 14.26 4.39
CA PHE A 72 36.81 14.73 4.89
C PHE A 72 36.04 13.62 5.60
N GLY A 73 35.97 12.43 5.01
CA GLY A 73 35.36 11.24 5.63
C GLY A 73 36.02 10.90 6.98
N MET A 74 37.35 10.90 7.04
CA MET A 74 38.09 10.66 8.30
C MET A 74 37.81 11.75 9.33
N SER A 75 37.72 13.02 8.91
CA SER A 75 37.35 14.14 9.79
C SER A 75 35.96 13.92 10.40
N CYS A 76 34.99 13.51 9.59
CA CYS A 76 33.63 13.22 10.04
C CYS A 76 33.62 12.06 11.04
N VAL A 77 34.33 10.96 10.77
CA VAL A 77 34.41 9.82 11.70
C VAL A 77 34.98 10.28 13.05
N ILE A 78 36.08 11.03 13.06
CA ILE A 78 36.70 11.50 14.31
C ILE A 78 35.78 12.49 15.06
N ALA A 79 35.11 13.39 14.35
CA ALA A 79 34.21 14.38 14.93
C ALA A 79 32.94 13.73 15.52
N PHE A 80 32.40 12.69 14.89
CA PHE A 80 31.12 12.09 15.26
C PHE A 80 31.23 10.78 16.05
N HIS A 81 32.41 10.19 16.20
CA HIS A 81 32.59 8.92 16.93
C HIS A 81 32.01 8.97 18.37
N ASP A 82 32.32 10.03 19.13
CA ASP A 82 31.85 10.17 20.50
C ASP A 82 30.34 10.46 20.63
N PRO A 83 29.76 11.44 19.90
CA PRO A 83 28.33 11.72 20.01
C PRO A 83 27.46 10.57 19.49
N ILE A 84 27.90 9.83 18.46
CA ILE A 84 27.16 8.67 17.95
C ILE A 84 27.23 7.51 18.95
N ALA A 85 28.41 7.19 19.49
CA ALA A 85 28.53 6.15 20.51
C ALA A 85 27.72 6.49 21.78
N THR A 86 27.71 7.78 22.17
CA THR A 86 26.91 8.26 23.30
C THR A 86 25.41 8.17 23.01
N PHE A 87 24.98 8.51 21.79
CA PHE A 87 23.59 8.39 21.36
C PHE A 87 23.13 6.93 21.30
N ILE A 88 23.95 6.04 20.72
CA ILE A 88 23.65 4.59 20.66
C ILE A 88 23.57 4.01 22.07
N ASN A 89 24.55 4.30 22.93
CA ASN A 89 24.53 3.84 24.32
C ASN A 89 23.34 4.42 25.09
N ARG A 90 22.94 5.66 24.80
CA ARG A 90 21.74 6.27 25.36
C ARG A 90 20.47 5.58 24.88
N VAL A 91 20.34 5.29 23.58
CA VAL A 91 19.18 4.55 23.05
C VAL A 91 19.12 3.13 23.61
N ILE A 92 20.26 2.46 23.74
CA ILE A 92 20.35 1.13 24.37
C ILE A 92 20.05 1.22 25.89
N SER A 93 20.50 2.27 26.57
CA SER A 93 20.21 2.47 27.99
C SER A 93 18.77 2.87 28.22
N ASP A 94 18.18 3.66 27.35
CA ASP A 94 16.78 4.07 27.41
C ASP A 94 15.90 2.84 27.15
N ALA A 95 16.25 2.00 26.17
CA ALA A 95 15.59 0.72 25.92
C ALA A 95 15.76 -0.30 27.08
N LYS A 96 16.86 -0.24 27.84
CA LYS A 96 17.07 -1.07 29.06
C LYS A 96 16.47 -0.46 30.32
N SER A 97 16.35 0.86 30.40
CA SER A 97 15.76 1.58 31.54
C SER A 97 14.24 1.59 31.46
N GLU A 98 13.67 1.40 30.26
CA GLU A 98 12.26 1.05 30.08
C GLU A 98 11.89 -0.33 30.66
N GLU A 99 12.86 -1.14 31.10
CA GLU A 99 12.64 -2.45 31.74
C GLU A 99 12.47 -2.37 33.28
N ASN A 100 12.62 -1.19 33.93
CA ASN A 100 12.10 -0.87 35.30
C ASN A 100 12.55 0.53 35.80
N PRO A 101 11.74 1.42 36.45
CA PRO A 101 10.32 1.39 36.84
C PRO A 101 9.51 2.45 36.06
N VAL A 102 9.50 2.33 34.73
CA VAL A 102 8.46 2.91 33.83
C VAL A 102 7.56 1.77 33.31
N ASP A 103 7.51 0.65 34.04
CA ASP A 103 6.76 -0.56 33.69
C ASP A 103 5.26 -0.32 33.55
N LEU A 104 4.66 0.63 34.29
CA LEU A 104 3.20 0.72 34.32
C LEU A 104 2.58 1.32 33.05
N HIS A 105 3.32 2.11 32.27
CA HIS A 105 2.79 2.77 31.07
C HIS A 105 3.23 2.07 29.78
N LEU A 106 4.45 1.52 29.74
CA LEU A 106 4.92 0.76 28.58
C LEU A 106 4.29 -0.64 28.55
N GLU A 107 4.19 -1.34 29.68
CA GLU A 107 3.51 -2.63 29.73
C GLU A 107 1.99 -2.46 29.55
N SER A 108 1.40 -1.39 30.08
CA SER A 108 0.03 -1.01 29.73
C SER A 108 -0.13 -0.76 28.23
N GLY A 109 0.82 -0.06 27.60
CA GLY A 109 0.86 0.15 26.16
C GLY A 109 0.94 -1.16 25.38
N ILE A 110 1.85 -2.06 25.74
CA ILE A 110 2.04 -3.38 25.11
C ILE A 110 0.80 -4.25 25.29
N ASN A 111 0.25 -4.32 26.52
CA ASN A 111 -0.98 -5.06 26.80
C ASN A 111 -2.19 -4.46 26.05
N VAL A 112 -2.27 -3.13 25.93
CA VAL A 112 -3.30 -2.46 25.12
C VAL A 112 -3.13 -2.77 23.64
N PHE A 113 -1.91 -2.77 23.11
CA PHE A 113 -1.65 -3.17 21.72
C PHE A 113 -2.00 -4.64 21.48
N GLU A 114 -1.71 -5.53 22.43
CA GLU A 114 -2.09 -6.94 22.37
C GLU A 114 -3.61 -7.11 22.41
N MET A 115 -4.30 -6.44 23.32
CA MET A 115 -5.77 -6.43 23.38
C MET A 115 -6.42 -5.85 22.12
N ILE A 116 -5.81 -4.81 21.52
CA ILE A 116 -6.25 -4.26 20.23
C ILE A 116 -6.03 -5.28 19.13
N ASN A 117 -4.86 -5.92 19.07
CA ASN A 117 -4.54 -6.93 18.07
C ASN A 117 -5.50 -8.12 18.15
N ASP A 118 -5.81 -8.59 19.35
CA ASP A 118 -6.77 -9.66 19.60
C ASP A 118 -8.19 -9.23 19.24
N SER A 119 -8.59 -8.00 19.59
CA SER A 119 -9.90 -7.46 19.21
C SER A 119 -10.04 -7.32 17.70
N VAL A 120 -9.00 -6.86 17.00
CA VAL A 120 -8.98 -6.74 15.54
C VAL A 120 -9.03 -8.12 14.90
N THR A 121 -8.26 -9.09 15.41
CA THR A 121 -8.26 -10.46 14.92
C THR A 121 -9.63 -11.11 15.13
N SER A 122 -10.20 -10.99 16.32
CA SER A 122 -11.54 -11.50 16.63
C SER A 122 -12.62 -10.87 15.75
N ASN A 123 -12.58 -9.54 15.57
CA ASN A 123 -13.48 -8.83 14.67
C ASN A 123 -13.31 -9.28 13.22
N SER A 124 -12.07 -9.53 12.75
CA SER A 124 -11.82 -10.03 11.40
C SER A 124 -12.48 -11.41 11.17
N ILE A 125 -12.44 -12.29 12.18
CA ILE A 125 -13.08 -13.61 12.15
C ILE A 125 -14.61 -13.45 12.13
N LEU A 126 -15.16 -12.58 12.98
CA LEU A 126 -16.60 -12.32 13.02
C LEU A 126 -17.12 -11.74 11.71
N LEU A 127 -16.39 -10.78 11.11
CA LEU A 127 -16.75 -10.20 9.81
C LEU A 127 -16.74 -11.27 8.70
N ASN A 128 -15.78 -12.20 8.72
CA ASN A 128 -15.76 -13.31 7.76
C ASN A 128 -16.98 -14.24 7.93
N LYS A 129 -17.38 -14.56 9.17
CA LYS A 129 -18.60 -15.35 9.44
C LYS A 129 -19.88 -14.62 9.01
N VAL A 130 -19.96 -13.31 9.26
CA VAL A 130 -21.10 -12.48 8.83
C VAL A 130 -21.15 -12.41 7.31
N LYS A 131 -19.99 -12.27 6.64
CA LYS A 131 -19.91 -12.31 5.18
C LYS A 131 -20.46 -13.62 4.64
N GLU A 132 -19.95 -14.76 5.10
CA GLU A 132 -20.44 -16.09 4.70
C GLU A 132 -21.96 -16.24 4.90
N SER A 133 -22.46 -15.81 6.07
CA SER A 133 -23.90 -15.86 6.36
C SER A 133 -24.71 -14.96 5.41
N THR A 134 -24.18 -13.79 5.06
CA THR A 134 -24.81 -12.87 4.11
C THR A 134 -24.83 -13.44 2.70
N GLU A 135 -23.78 -14.15 2.29
CA GLU A 135 -23.74 -14.83 0.98
C GLU A 135 -24.79 -15.95 0.91
N ASN A 136 -24.89 -16.79 1.95
CA ASN A 136 -25.93 -17.82 2.02
C ASN A 136 -27.36 -17.24 1.99
N VAL A 137 -27.61 -16.15 2.72
CA VAL A 137 -28.90 -15.45 2.70
C VAL A 137 -29.19 -14.90 1.30
N ARG A 138 -28.20 -14.28 0.65
CA ARG A 138 -28.32 -13.78 -0.73
C ARG A 138 -28.71 -14.89 -1.70
N ASP A 139 -28.11 -16.08 -1.57
CA ASP A 139 -28.42 -17.22 -2.42
C ASP A 139 -29.82 -17.76 -2.16
N SER A 140 -30.24 -17.84 -0.90
CA SER A 140 -31.60 -18.21 -0.51
C SER A 140 -32.65 -17.22 -1.06
N VAL A 141 -32.39 -15.92 -0.99
CA VAL A 141 -33.26 -14.88 -1.55
C VAL A 141 -33.34 -15.00 -3.08
N ASN A 142 -32.23 -15.30 -3.74
CA ASN A 142 -32.21 -15.55 -5.18
C ASN A 142 -33.05 -16.78 -5.55
N ALA A 143 -32.99 -17.86 -4.77
CA ALA A 143 -33.83 -19.04 -4.98
C ALA A 143 -35.32 -18.70 -4.82
N VAL A 144 -35.71 -18.02 -3.74
CA VAL A 144 -37.10 -17.57 -3.53
C VAL A 144 -37.58 -16.66 -4.65
N LYS A 145 -36.72 -15.77 -5.15
CA LYS A 145 -37.04 -14.89 -6.29
C LYS A 145 -37.35 -15.69 -7.56
N ILE A 146 -36.66 -16.81 -7.81
CA ILE A 146 -36.93 -17.70 -8.94
C ILE A 146 -38.30 -18.37 -8.75
N GLU A 147 -38.58 -18.89 -7.55
CA GLU A 147 -39.86 -19.53 -7.24
C GLU A 147 -41.03 -18.54 -7.39
N LEU A 148 -40.87 -17.31 -6.89
CA LEU A 148 -41.89 -16.27 -7.00
C LEU A 148 -42.18 -15.90 -8.46
N LYS A 149 -41.14 -15.82 -9.31
CA LYS A 149 -41.32 -15.62 -10.76
C LYS A 149 -42.08 -16.78 -11.40
N MET A 150 -41.79 -18.02 -11.01
CA MET A 150 -42.50 -19.19 -11.54
C MET A 150 -43.97 -19.20 -11.11
N LEU A 151 -44.26 -18.85 -9.86
CA LEU A 151 -45.63 -18.70 -9.37
C LEU A 151 -46.37 -17.57 -10.10
N GLY A 152 -45.72 -16.42 -10.29
CA GLY A 152 -46.28 -15.31 -11.07
C GLY A 152 -46.61 -15.71 -12.51
N ALA A 153 -45.74 -16.48 -13.16
CA ALA A 153 -46.00 -17.00 -14.51
C ALA A 153 -47.20 -17.98 -14.53
N LYS A 154 -47.33 -18.84 -13.51
CA LYS A 154 -48.49 -19.74 -13.38
C LYS A 154 -49.79 -18.97 -13.16
N LEU A 155 -49.78 -17.93 -12.33
CA LEU A 155 -50.94 -17.07 -12.09
C LEU A 155 -51.36 -16.32 -13.37
N GLY A 156 -50.41 -15.73 -14.11
CA GLY A 156 -50.72 -15.08 -15.39
C GLY A 156 -51.28 -16.05 -16.44
N LYS A 157 -50.80 -17.30 -16.44
CA LYS A 157 -51.40 -18.36 -17.28
C LYS A 157 -52.85 -18.67 -16.87
N MET A 158 -53.12 -18.79 -15.57
CA MET A 158 -54.49 -19.01 -15.08
C MET A 158 -55.43 -17.83 -15.39
N GLU A 159 -54.94 -16.60 -15.28
CA GLU A 159 -55.70 -15.39 -15.61
C GLU A 159 -56.05 -15.31 -17.10
N THR A 160 -55.07 -15.60 -17.97
CA THR A 160 -55.30 -15.66 -19.42
C THR A 160 -56.26 -16.79 -19.83
N ASP A 161 -56.15 -17.96 -19.22
CA ASP A 161 -57.09 -19.08 -19.41
C ASP A 161 -58.53 -18.71 -18.96
N LEU A 162 -58.66 -17.88 -17.92
CA LEU A 162 -59.96 -17.35 -17.48
C LEU A 162 -60.48 -16.25 -18.42
N ALA A 163 -59.62 -15.41 -18.96
CA ALA A 163 -59.98 -14.28 -19.84
C ALA A 163 -60.26 -14.69 -21.30
N THR A 164 -59.86 -15.89 -21.73
CA THR A 164 -60.16 -16.38 -23.08
C THR A 164 -61.66 -16.61 -23.29
N PRO A 165 -62.26 -16.04 -24.36
CA PRO A 165 -63.66 -16.26 -24.66
C PRO A 165 -63.93 -17.73 -25.01
N ARG A 166 -65.05 -18.28 -24.51
CA ARG A 166 -65.44 -19.68 -24.70
C ARG A 166 -66.49 -19.80 -25.80
N LYS A 167 -66.45 -20.88 -26.59
CA LYS A 167 -67.49 -21.15 -27.59
C LYS A 167 -68.73 -21.77 -26.95
N CYS A 168 -69.90 -21.28 -27.31
CA CYS A 168 -71.17 -21.87 -26.89
C CYS A 168 -71.33 -23.27 -27.51
N PRO A 169 -71.65 -24.33 -26.74
CA PRO A 169 -71.79 -25.69 -27.27
C PRO A 169 -73.01 -25.87 -28.20
N SER A 170 -73.99 -24.97 -28.11
CA SER A 170 -75.26 -25.07 -28.84
C SER A 170 -75.23 -24.27 -30.17
N CYS A 171 -74.59 -23.08 -30.17
CA CYS A 171 -74.53 -22.23 -31.38
C CYS A 171 -73.11 -21.95 -31.92
N GLY A 172 -72.06 -22.37 -31.23
CA GLY A 172 -70.66 -22.25 -31.68
C GLY A 172 -70.03 -20.86 -31.61
N LYS A 173 -70.78 -19.81 -31.23
CA LYS A 173 -70.28 -18.43 -31.12
C LYS A 173 -69.44 -18.23 -29.85
N ASP A 174 -68.46 -17.33 -29.92
CA ASP A 174 -67.64 -16.93 -28.78
C ASP A 174 -68.46 -16.11 -27.77
N VAL A 175 -68.35 -16.47 -26.48
CA VAL A 175 -69.07 -15.87 -25.36
C VAL A 175 -68.05 -15.57 -24.26
N LEU A 176 -68.18 -14.40 -23.63
CA LEU A 176 -67.34 -14.07 -22.48
C LEU A 176 -67.63 -15.02 -21.32
N PRO A 177 -66.62 -15.33 -20.49
CA PRO A 177 -66.78 -16.24 -19.36
C PRO A 177 -67.92 -15.81 -18.43
N ASP A 178 -68.06 -14.52 -18.13
CA ASP A 178 -68.99 -13.98 -17.11
C ASP A 178 -70.49 -14.24 -17.37
N PHE A 179 -70.86 -14.69 -18.57
CA PHE A 179 -72.27 -14.96 -18.90
C PHE A 179 -72.71 -16.34 -18.44
N LYS A 180 -73.79 -16.39 -17.63
CA LYS A 180 -74.43 -17.65 -17.18
C LYS A 180 -75.29 -18.32 -18.26
N LEU A 181 -75.70 -17.55 -19.28
CA LEU A 181 -76.54 -17.95 -20.40
C LEU A 181 -75.96 -17.36 -21.69
N CYS A 182 -75.97 -18.09 -22.79
CA CYS A 182 -75.48 -17.59 -24.07
C CYS A 182 -76.37 -16.43 -24.57
N PRO A 183 -75.82 -15.24 -24.85
CA PRO A 183 -76.61 -14.09 -25.30
C PRO A 183 -77.20 -14.26 -26.72
N TYR A 184 -76.69 -15.22 -27.49
CA TYR A 184 -77.13 -15.44 -28.87
C TYR A 184 -78.22 -16.49 -29.03
N CYS A 185 -78.22 -17.55 -28.21
CA CYS A 185 -79.16 -18.68 -28.34
C CYS A 185 -79.89 -19.06 -27.04
N GLY A 186 -79.54 -18.48 -25.90
CA GLY A 186 -80.19 -18.75 -24.61
C GLY A 186 -79.73 -20.04 -23.90
N GLU A 187 -78.77 -20.79 -24.44
CA GLU A 187 -78.23 -22.01 -23.81
C GLU A 187 -77.55 -21.71 -22.47
N LYS A 188 -77.74 -22.58 -21.46
CA LYS A 188 -77.11 -22.43 -20.15
C LYS A 188 -75.64 -22.87 -20.20
N LEU A 189 -74.73 -21.97 -19.79
CA LEU A 189 -73.30 -22.26 -19.78
C LEU A 189 -72.92 -22.83 -18.40
N LEU A 190 -72.60 -24.12 -18.32
CA LEU A 190 -72.15 -24.77 -17.09
C LEU A 190 -70.68 -24.37 -16.81
N PHE A 191 -70.49 -23.58 -15.78
CA PHE A 191 -69.17 -23.30 -15.22
C PHE A 191 -68.66 -24.53 -14.45
N TYR A 192 -67.77 -25.31 -15.05
CA TYR A 192 -66.86 -26.16 -14.30
C TYR A 192 -65.49 -25.48 -14.26
N VAL A 193 -65.12 -24.98 -13.09
CA VAL A 193 -63.71 -24.71 -12.80
C VAL A 193 -63.09 -26.08 -12.51
N GLN A 194 -62.47 -26.70 -13.51
CA GLN A 194 -61.58 -27.83 -13.25
C GLN A 194 -60.30 -27.29 -12.61
N ILE A 195 -60.35 -27.13 -11.29
CA ILE A 195 -59.12 -27.06 -10.50
C ILE A 195 -58.53 -28.47 -10.57
N SER A 196 -57.61 -28.69 -11.49
CA SER A 196 -56.74 -29.86 -11.48
C SER A 196 -55.89 -29.77 -10.22
N THR A 197 -56.39 -30.31 -9.11
CA THR A 197 -55.60 -30.56 -7.91
C THR A 197 -54.49 -31.54 -8.29
N VAL A 198 -53.27 -31.01 -8.39
CA VAL A 198 -52.06 -31.83 -8.49
C VAL A 198 -51.93 -32.55 -7.15
N ARG A 199 -52.33 -33.82 -7.13
CA ARG A 199 -52.06 -34.78 -6.06
C ARG A 199 -50.56 -35.10 -6.08
N GLN A 200 -49.83 -34.68 -5.05
CA GLN A 200 -48.63 -35.39 -4.59
C GLN A 200 -49.05 -36.36 -3.50
#